data_AF-A0A967BXK9-F1
#
_entry.id   AF-A0A967BXK9-F1
#
_cell.length_a   1.000
_cell.length_b   1.000
_cell.length_c   1.000
_cell.angle_alpha   90.00
_cell.angle_beta   90.00
_cell.angle_gamma   90.00
#
_symmetry.space_group_name_H-M   'P 1'
#
loop_
_entity.id
_entity.type
_entity.pdbx_description
1 polymer ?
#
loop_
_entity_poly.entity_id
_entity_poly.type
_entity_poly.pdbx_seq_one_letter_code
_entity_poly.pdbx_strand_id
1 'polypeptide(L)'
;IYKNIYPELEKNKNNILDEIKKETAKFEKTLEKGLKKFKIQSLKLETQNQNTKNKIITGKVAFDLFQTYGFPIEIIEELAKEHNLSVDKKGFQKEYKKHQQLSRTASAGMFKGGLADAGKEATKYHTATHLLLAALRQILGNHVYQKGSNINSERLRFDFSHPKKLSNDEKRKVEILVNEQIQKKLPVTY
;
A
#
# COMPACT_ATOMS: atom_id res chain seq x y z
N ILE A 1 -9.66 29.35 -5.76
CA ILE A 1 -8.26 29.84 -5.77
C ILE A 1 -7.40 29.07 -6.78
N TYR A 2 -7.30 27.74 -6.71
CA TYR A 2 -6.43 26.96 -7.63
C TYR A 2 -7.05 26.56 -8.99
N LYS A 3 -8.34 26.84 -9.19
CA LYS A 3 -9.13 26.40 -10.36
C LYS A 3 -8.55 26.86 -11.71
N ASN A 4 -8.03 28.09 -11.78
CA ASN A 4 -7.54 28.67 -13.04
C ASN A 4 -6.15 28.13 -13.43
N ILE A 5 -5.41 27.57 -12.47
CA ILE A 5 -4.07 27.00 -12.69
C ILE A 5 -4.16 25.49 -12.93
N TYR A 6 -5.13 24.82 -12.29
CA TYR A 6 -5.34 23.38 -12.36
C TYR A 6 -6.81 23.05 -12.73
N PRO A 7 -7.17 23.14 -14.02
CA PRO A 7 -8.53 22.87 -14.51
C PRO A 7 -9.04 21.45 -14.19
N GLU A 8 -8.12 20.49 -14.03
CA GLU A 8 -8.42 19.11 -13.67
C GLU A 8 -9.07 19.00 -12.28
N LEU A 9 -8.86 19.95 -11.37
CA LEU A 9 -9.52 19.98 -10.06
C LEU A 9 -11.02 20.21 -10.22
N GLU A 10 -11.43 21.04 -11.18
CA GLU A 10 -12.85 21.20 -11.48
C GLU A 10 -13.39 19.98 -12.22
N LYS A 11 -12.68 19.52 -13.26
CA LYS A 11 -13.10 18.36 -14.05
C LYS A 11 -13.30 17.10 -13.19
N ASN A 12 -12.44 16.91 -12.19
CA ASN A 12 -12.48 15.75 -11.31
C ASN A 12 -13.10 16.03 -9.93
N LYS A 13 -13.71 17.21 -9.72
CA LYS A 13 -14.21 17.65 -8.40
C LYS A 13 -15.08 16.59 -7.72
N ASN A 14 -16.05 16.03 -8.45
CA ASN A 14 -16.96 15.03 -7.89
C ASN A 14 -16.21 13.75 -7.48
N ASN A 15 -15.26 13.29 -8.30
CA ASN A 15 -14.43 12.13 -7.98
C ASN A 15 -13.54 12.38 -6.77
N ILE A 16 -12.94 13.57 -6.67
CA ILE A 16 -12.11 13.96 -5.52
C ILE A 16 -12.94 13.95 -4.24
N LEU A 17 -14.14 14.56 -4.27
CA LEU A 17 -15.01 14.61 -3.10
C LEU A 17 -15.53 13.22 -2.70
N ASP A 18 -15.86 12.38 -3.67
CA ASP A 18 -16.28 10.99 -3.42
C ASP A 18 -15.14 10.16 -2.81
N GLU A 19 -13.92 10.31 -3.33
CA GLU A 19 -12.75 9.60 -2.79
C GLU A 19 -12.42 10.05 -1.37
N ILE A 20 -12.48 11.37 -1.09
CA ILE A 20 -12.31 11.89 0.28
C ILE A 20 -13.37 11.28 1.21
N LYS A 21 -14.65 11.25 0.80
CA LYS A 21 -15.71 10.64 1.63
C LYS A 21 -15.43 9.16 1.91
N LYS A 22 -15.00 8.40 0.90
CA LYS A 22 -14.65 6.98 1.06
C LYS A 22 -13.49 6.78 2.02
N GLU A 23 -12.43 7.58 1.88
CA GLU A 23 -11.26 7.53 2.76
C GLU A 23 -11.61 7.95 4.19
N THR A 24 -12.42 9.00 4.39
CA THR A 24 -12.92 9.39 5.72
C THR A 24 -13.72 8.25 6.37
N ALA A 25 -14.63 7.60 5.63
CA ALA A 25 -15.40 6.47 6.17
C ALA A 25 -14.52 5.26 6.53
N LYS A 26 -13.44 5.00 5.78
CA LYS A 26 -12.45 3.97 6.13
C LYS A 26 -11.64 4.37 7.36
N PHE A 27 -11.25 5.64 7.46
CA PHE A 27 -10.53 6.20 8.58
C PHE A 27 -11.36 6.08 9.88
N GLU A 28 -12.63 6.50 9.87
CA GLU A 28 -13.55 6.39 11.01
C GLU A 28 -13.67 4.94 11.50
N LYS A 29 -13.91 3.99 10.59
CA LYS A 29 -13.98 2.55 10.93
C LYS A 29 -12.66 2.02 11.52
N THR A 30 -11.53 2.58 11.11
CA THR A 30 -10.21 2.18 11.61
C THR A 30 -9.97 2.76 13.00
N LEU A 31 -10.35 4.03 13.19
CA LEU A 31 -10.30 4.74 14.46
C LEU A 31 -11.14 4.05 15.53
N GLU A 32 -12.39 3.69 15.21
CA GLU A 32 -13.29 2.94 16.12
C GLU A 32 -12.66 1.63 16.60
N LYS A 33 -12.05 0.87 15.68
CA LYS A 33 -11.36 -0.39 16.02
C LYS A 33 -10.15 -0.13 16.93
N GLY A 34 -9.39 0.93 16.66
CA GLY A 34 -8.26 1.35 17.48
C GLY A 34 -8.67 1.73 18.90
N LEU A 35 -9.71 2.57 19.04
CA LEU A 35 -10.29 2.94 20.34
C LEU A 35 -10.80 1.74 21.11
N LYS A 36 -11.49 0.80 20.45
CA LYS A 36 -11.93 -0.45 21.08
C LYS A 36 -10.75 -1.29 21.57
N LYS A 37 -9.67 -1.38 20.77
CA LYS A 37 -8.45 -2.12 21.15
C LYS A 37 -7.77 -1.47 22.36
N PHE A 38 -7.66 -0.15 22.36
CA PHE A 38 -7.12 0.61 23.50
C PHE A 38 -7.96 0.36 24.75
N LYS A 39 -9.29 0.51 24.67
CA LYS A 39 -10.22 0.28 25.79
C LYS A 39 -10.11 -1.13 26.37
N ILE A 40 -9.96 -2.15 25.52
CA ILE A 40 -9.76 -3.52 26.00
C ILE A 40 -8.46 -3.64 26.80
N GLN A 41 -7.40 -2.94 26.39
CA GLN A 41 -6.13 -2.99 27.12
C GLN A 41 -6.12 -2.13 28.37
N SER A 42 -6.76 -0.97 28.38
CA SER A 42 -6.92 -0.17 29.59
C SER A 42 -7.70 -0.96 30.65
N LEU A 43 -8.85 -1.54 30.27
CA LEU A 43 -9.67 -2.36 31.18
C LEU A 43 -8.91 -3.59 31.73
N LYS A 44 -8.12 -4.27 30.91
CA LYS A 44 -7.29 -5.41 31.36
C LYS A 44 -6.24 -5.01 32.39
N LEU A 45 -5.64 -3.83 32.22
CA LEU A 45 -4.72 -3.30 33.21
C LEU A 45 -5.47 -2.85 34.46
N GLU A 46 -6.65 -2.25 34.32
CA GLU A 46 -7.51 -1.83 35.43
C GLU A 46 -7.94 -3.02 36.32
N THR A 47 -8.36 -4.15 35.72
CA THR A 47 -8.85 -5.33 36.47
C THR A 47 -7.75 -6.18 37.11
N GLN A 48 -6.49 -6.02 36.71
CA GLN A 48 -5.35 -6.63 37.40
C GLN A 48 -5.09 -5.92 38.73
N ASN A 49 -5.86 -6.32 39.75
CA ASN A 49 -5.68 -5.95 41.16
C ASN A 49 -4.48 -6.73 41.73
N GLN A 50 -3.34 -6.05 41.92
CA GLN A 50 -2.44 -6.17 43.09
C GLN A 50 -1.19 -5.26 42.92
N ASN A 51 -1.05 -4.27 43.81
CA ASN A 51 0.22 -3.72 44.31
C ASN A 51 1.29 -3.12 43.37
N THR A 52 0.96 -2.67 42.15
CA THR A 52 1.93 -1.92 41.33
C THR A 52 1.47 -0.49 41.09
N LYS A 53 2.14 0.46 41.76
CA LYS A 53 2.13 1.89 41.39
C LYS A 53 2.48 1.99 39.89
N ASN A 54 1.61 2.65 39.13
CA ASN A 54 1.67 2.90 37.68
C ASN A 54 1.44 1.68 36.77
N LYS A 55 0.20 1.55 36.30
CA LYS A 55 -0.17 0.66 35.18
C LYS A 55 0.33 1.26 33.87
N ILE A 56 0.99 0.46 33.05
CA ILE A 56 1.72 0.91 31.86
C ILE A 56 1.19 0.20 30.61
N ILE A 57 0.78 0.97 29.61
CA ILE A 57 0.56 0.48 28.24
C ILE A 57 1.93 0.17 27.65
N THR A 58 2.17 -1.10 27.34
CA THR A 58 3.47 -1.55 26.82
C THR A 58 3.78 -0.91 25.47
N GLY A 59 5.07 -0.71 25.20
CA GLY A 59 5.53 -0.14 23.93
C GLY A 59 5.05 -0.93 22.71
N LYS A 60 4.90 -2.25 22.83
CA LYS A 60 4.32 -3.10 21.78
C LYS A 60 2.85 -2.77 21.52
N VAL A 61 2.03 -2.59 22.56
CA VAL A 61 0.61 -2.23 22.38
C VAL A 61 0.47 -0.83 21.79
N ALA A 62 1.26 0.13 22.26
CA ALA A 62 1.29 1.47 21.68
C ALA A 62 1.76 1.44 20.21
N PHE A 63 2.76 0.63 19.89
CA PHE A 63 3.23 0.47 18.51
C PHE A 63 2.19 -0.23 17.63
N ASP A 64 1.46 -1.22 18.14
CA ASP A 64 0.35 -1.87 17.44
C ASP A 64 -0.77 -0.86 17.12
N LEU A 65 -1.09 0.04 18.06
CA LEU A 65 -2.04 1.15 17.86
C LEU A 65 -1.58 2.11 16.76
N PHE A 66 -0.29 2.46 16.75
CA PHE A 66 0.31 3.29 15.72
C PHE A 66 0.34 2.63 14.34
N GLN A 67 0.97 1.45 14.22
CA GLN A 67 1.22 0.82 12.91
C GLN A 67 -0.05 0.28 12.25
N THR A 68 -1.03 -0.16 13.05
CA THR A 68 -2.23 -0.85 12.54
C THR A 68 -3.42 0.09 12.40
N TYR A 69 -3.56 1.02 13.35
CA TYR A 69 -4.75 1.87 13.46
C TYR A 69 -4.43 3.36 13.24
N GLY A 70 -3.16 3.72 13.06
CA GLY A 70 -2.74 5.07 12.71
C GLY A 70 -2.70 6.05 13.88
N PHE A 71 -2.73 5.59 15.13
CA PHE A 71 -2.76 6.46 16.30
C PHE A 71 -1.37 7.07 16.55
N PRO A 72 -1.21 8.40 16.52
CA PRO A 72 0.02 9.05 16.94
C PRO A 72 0.34 8.72 18.41
N ILE A 73 1.62 8.65 18.76
CA ILE A 73 2.02 8.31 20.13
C ILE A 73 1.52 9.34 21.15
N GLU A 74 1.42 10.61 20.74
CA GLU A 74 0.88 11.71 21.53
C GLU A 74 -0.57 11.47 21.92
N ILE A 75 -1.40 11.01 20.97
CA ILE A 75 -2.80 10.67 21.21
C ILE A 75 -2.93 9.45 22.12
N ILE A 76 -2.08 8.44 21.95
CA ILE A 76 -2.07 7.25 22.81
C ILE A 76 -1.72 7.65 24.26
N GLU A 77 -0.79 8.59 24.44
CA GLU A 77 -0.43 9.12 25.76
C GLU A 77 -1.53 9.93 26.40
N GLU A 78 -2.24 10.74 25.62
CA GLU A 78 -3.39 11.51 26.09
C GLU A 78 -4.52 10.58 26.56
N LEU A 79 -4.89 9.60 25.73
CA LEU A 79 -5.88 8.56 26.09
C LEU A 79 -5.44 7.74 27.32
N ALA A 80 -4.15 7.42 27.44
CA ALA A 80 -3.63 6.71 28.61
C ALA A 80 -3.78 7.56 29.88
N LYS A 81 -3.48 8.85 29.83
CA LYS A 81 -3.60 9.77 30.97
C LYS A 81 -5.04 9.89 31.45
N GLU A 82 -6.02 9.96 30.55
CA GLU A 82 -7.45 9.98 30.92
C GLU A 82 -7.86 8.76 31.75
N HIS A 83 -7.19 7.62 31.54
CA HIS A 83 -7.40 6.37 32.27
C HIS A 83 -6.43 6.16 33.45
N ASN A 84 -5.67 7.19 33.86
CA ASN A 84 -4.62 7.09 34.88
C ASN A 84 -3.52 6.05 34.54
N LEU A 85 -3.28 5.82 33.25
CA LEU A 85 -2.25 4.95 32.72
C LEU A 85 -1.07 5.77 32.18
N SER A 86 0.09 5.13 32.10
CA SER A 86 1.26 5.67 31.39
C SER A 86 1.59 4.82 30.18
N VAL A 87 2.38 5.34 29.25
CA VAL A 87 2.81 4.61 28.05
C VAL A 87 4.32 4.40 28.09
N ASP A 88 4.77 3.17 27.81
CA ASP A 88 6.19 2.87 27.65
C ASP A 88 6.72 3.40 26.31
N LYS A 89 7.12 4.68 26.32
CA LYS A 89 7.69 5.36 25.16
C LYS A 89 8.98 4.71 24.66
N LYS A 90 9.79 4.17 25.57
CA LYS A 90 11.07 3.53 25.21
C LYS A 90 10.83 2.24 24.43
N GLY A 91 9.89 1.42 24.89
CA GLY A 91 9.44 0.23 24.18
C GLY A 91 8.83 0.57 22.83
N PHE A 92 8.00 1.63 22.74
CA PHE A 92 7.44 2.10 21.48
C PHE A 92 8.55 2.45 20.48
N GLN A 93 9.53 3.27 20.90
CA GLN A 93 10.65 3.67 20.05
C GLN A 93 11.50 2.47 19.58
N LYS A 94 11.65 1.44 20.43
CA LYS A 94 12.35 0.20 20.06
C LYS A 94 11.62 -0.54 18.94
N GLU A 95 10.30 -0.74 19.08
CA GLU A 95 9.49 -1.39 18.05
C GLU A 95 9.42 -0.56 16.76
N TYR A 96 9.31 0.76 16.88
CA TYR A 96 9.35 1.69 15.75
C TYR A 96 10.65 1.58 14.95
N LYS A 97 11.81 1.59 15.63
CA LYS A 97 13.12 1.40 14.98
C LYS A 97 13.25 0.03 14.31
N LYS A 98 12.77 -1.03 14.97
CA LYS A 98 12.76 -2.38 14.40
C LYS A 98 11.94 -2.43 13.12
N HIS A 99 10.74 -1.82 13.11
CA HIS A 99 9.89 -1.73 11.92
C HIS A 99 10.55 -0.90 10.80
N GLN A 100 11.20 0.21 11.14
CA GLN A 100 11.94 1.02 10.18
C GLN A 100 13.09 0.24 9.52
N GLN A 101 13.85 -0.54 10.30
CA GLN A 101 14.92 -1.39 9.78
C GLN A 101 14.38 -2.47 8.83
N LEU A 102 13.30 -3.16 9.21
CA LEU A 102 12.64 -4.16 8.37
C LEU A 102 12.15 -3.57 7.05
N SER A 103 11.56 -2.37 7.08
CA SER A 103 11.11 -1.67 5.88
C SER A 103 12.27 -1.31 4.96
N ARG A 104 13.40 -0.84 5.51
CA ARG A 104 14.61 -0.54 4.72
C ARG A 104 15.20 -1.79 4.06
N THR A 105 15.33 -2.89 4.80
CA THR A 105 15.92 -4.12 4.25
C THR A 105 15.02 -4.79 3.22
N ALA A 106 13.69 -4.68 3.33
CA ALA A 106 12.77 -5.19 2.32
C ALA A 106 12.95 -4.48 0.95
N SER A 107 13.32 -3.20 0.97
CA SER A 107 13.50 -2.39 -0.26
C SER A 107 14.85 -2.60 -0.96
N ALA A 108 15.89 -3.06 -0.23
CA ALA A 108 17.28 -3.10 -0.69
C ALA A 108 17.57 -4.06 -1.87
N GLY A 109 16.60 -4.88 -2.29
CA GLY A 109 16.70 -5.75 -3.47
C GLY A 109 15.52 -5.67 -4.45
N MET A 110 14.47 -4.91 -4.14
CA MET A 110 13.21 -4.98 -4.91
C MET A 110 13.11 -3.96 -6.06
N PHE A 111 13.89 -2.87 -6.04
CA PHE A 111 13.74 -1.78 -7.01
C PHE A 111 15.08 -1.27 -7.54
N LYS A 112 15.73 -2.07 -8.37
CA LYS A 112 16.55 -1.51 -9.45
C LYS A 112 15.56 -1.13 -10.57
N GLY A 113 15.29 0.16 -10.71
CA GLY A 113 14.19 0.65 -11.55
C GLY A 113 14.29 0.13 -12.98
N GLY A 114 13.26 -0.60 -13.42
CA GLY A 114 12.89 -0.94 -14.81
C GLY A 114 13.91 -1.68 -15.68
N LEU A 115 15.15 -1.22 -15.73
CA LEU A 115 16.27 -1.64 -16.56
C LEU A 115 17.46 -1.98 -15.64
N ALA A 116 17.28 -2.94 -14.75
CA ALA A 116 18.36 -3.41 -13.89
C ALA A 116 19.43 -4.20 -14.68
N ASP A 117 19.04 -4.69 -15.86
CA ASP A 117 19.79 -5.62 -16.69
C ASP A 117 19.53 -5.28 -18.17
N ALA A 118 20.59 -5.08 -18.94
CA ALA A 118 20.54 -4.83 -20.39
C ALA A 118 20.75 -6.11 -21.21
N GLY A 119 20.68 -7.28 -20.57
CA GLY A 119 20.80 -8.58 -21.22
C GLY A 119 19.69 -8.84 -22.24
N LYS A 120 19.95 -9.79 -23.15
CA LYS A 120 18.99 -10.17 -24.22
C LYS A 120 17.61 -10.55 -23.69
N GLU A 121 17.54 -11.24 -22.56
CA GLU A 121 16.26 -11.63 -21.94
C GLU A 121 15.50 -10.43 -21.40
N ALA A 122 16.18 -9.46 -20.76
CA ALA A 122 15.55 -8.23 -20.33
C ALA A 122 14.96 -7.46 -21.51
N THR A 123 15.68 -7.35 -22.63
CA THR A 123 15.15 -6.71 -23.86
C THR A 123 13.89 -7.41 -24.38
N LYS A 124 13.84 -8.75 -24.38
CA LYS A 124 12.62 -9.50 -24.74
C LYS A 124 11.47 -9.18 -23.80
N TYR A 125 11.73 -9.12 -22.49
CA TYR A 125 10.72 -8.78 -21.49
C TYR A 125 10.24 -7.32 -21.58
N HIS A 126 11.10 -6.39 -21.99
CA HIS A 126 10.68 -5.03 -22.31
C HIS A 126 9.68 -5.01 -23.46
N THR A 127 9.99 -5.67 -24.58
CA THR A 127 9.05 -5.80 -25.70
C THR A 127 7.75 -6.48 -25.27
N ALA A 128 7.83 -7.55 -24.50
CA ALA A 128 6.66 -8.24 -23.95
C ALA A 128 5.81 -7.33 -23.05
N THR A 129 6.42 -6.40 -22.32
CA THR A 129 5.71 -5.41 -21.49
C THR A 129 4.82 -4.50 -22.33
N HIS A 130 5.31 -4.01 -23.47
CA HIS A 130 4.52 -3.18 -24.37
C HIS A 130 3.34 -3.95 -24.97
N LEU A 131 3.59 -5.19 -25.41
CA LEU A 131 2.52 -6.07 -25.90
C LEU A 131 1.48 -6.36 -24.82
N LEU A 132 1.92 -6.61 -23.59
CA LEU A 132 1.03 -6.90 -22.46
C LEU A 132 0.14 -5.69 -22.12
N LEU A 133 0.70 -4.47 -22.08
CA LEU A 133 -0.09 -3.27 -21.83
C LEU A 133 -1.15 -3.04 -22.94
N ALA A 134 -0.76 -3.23 -24.21
CA ALA A 134 -1.69 -3.12 -25.32
C ALA A 134 -2.81 -4.16 -25.24
N ALA A 135 -2.46 -5.43 -24.97
CA ALA A 135 -3.42 -6.51 -24.81
C ALA A 135 -4.39 -6.28 -23.66
N LEU A 136 -3.89 -5.85 -22.50
CA LEU A 136 -4.72 -5.52 -21.34
C LEU A 136 -5.69 -4.38 -21.65
N ARG A 137 -5.28 -3.35 -22.37
CA ARG A 137 -6.18 -2.27 -22.80
C ARG A 137 -7.26 -2.75 -23.77
N GLN A 138 -6.92 -3.63 -24.69
CA GLN A 138 -7.87 -4.18 -25.65
C GLN A 138 -8.91 -5.10 -25.00
N ILE A 139 -8.50 -5.90 -24.01
CA ILE A 139 -9.39 -6.85 -23.33
C ILE A 139 -10.19 -6.21 -22.19
N LEU A 140 -9.57 -5.31 -21.42
CA LEU A 140 -10.17 -4.75 -20.20
C LEU A 140 -10.70 -3.33 -20.39
N GLY A 141 -10.08 -2.54 -21.28
CA GLY A 141 -10.46 -1.15 -21.55
C GLY A 141 -9.33 -0.13 -21.33
N ASN A 142 -9.56 1.10 -21.81
CA ASN A 142 -8.58 2.20 -21.80
C ASN A 142 -8.25 2.76 -20.40
N HIS A 143 -8.95 2.33 -19.35
CA HIS A 143 -8.63 2.70 -17.96
C HIS A 143 -7.42 1.95 -17.41
N VAL A 144 -6.87 0.99 -18.15
CA VAL A 144 -5.64 0.30 -17.78
C VAL A 144 -4.43 1.19 -18.05
N TYR A 145 -3.72 1.53 -16.98
CA TYR A 145 -2.47 2.26 -16.99
C TYR A 145 -1.42 1.46 -16.21
N GLN A 146 -0.18 1.48 -16.70
CA GLN A 146 0.95 0.94 -15.96
C GLN A 146 1.12 1.69 -14.63
N LYS A 147 1.29 0.94 -13.55
CA LYS A 147 1.56 1.44 -12.18
C LYS A 147 2.91 0.99 -11.65
N GLY A 148 3.52 -0.03 -12.28
CA GLY A 148 4.86 -0.50 -11.95
C GLY A 148 5.34 -1.54 -12.96
N SER A 149 6.65 -1.68 -13.08
CA SER A 149 7.26 -2.76 -13.85
C SER A 149 8.60 -3.14 -13.22
N ASN A 150 8.86 -4.44 -13.14
CA ASN A 150 10.14 -4.99 -12.71
C ASN A 150 10.55 -6.08 -13.71
N ILE A 151 11.66 -5.82 -14.41
CA ILE A 151 12.22 -6.71 -15.42
C ILE A 151 13.63 -7.08 -14.97
N ASN A 152 13.92 -8.38 -14.99
CA ASN A 152 15.26 -8.93 -14.80
C ASN A 152 15.41 -10.17 -15.69
N SER A 153 16.58 -10.82 -15.67
CA SER A 153 16.86 -12.02 -16.47
C SER A 153 15.95 -13.22 -16.19
N GLU A 154 15.27 -13.27 -15.06
CA GLU A 154 14.47 -14.41 -14.61
C GLU A 154 12.97 -14.20 -14.76
N ARG A 155 12.49 -12.94 -14.71
CA ARG A 155 11.06 -12.63 -14.73
C ARG A 155 10.73 -11.23 -15.24
N LEU A 156 9.50 -11.13 -15.74
CA LEU A 156 8.76 -9.89 -15.95
C LEU A 156 7.62 -9.80 -14.94
N ARG A 157 7.57 -8.70 -14.17
CA ARG A 157 6.40 -8.30 -13.38
C ARG A 157 5.84 -6.99 -13.93
N PHE A 158 4.52 -6.95 -14.15
CA PHE A 158 3.81 -5.79 -14.65
C PHE A 158 2.61 -5.47 -13.77
N ASP A 159 2.63 -4.29 -13.14
CA ASP A 159 1.57 -3.80 -12.27
C ASP A 159 0.74 -2.76 -13.04
N PHE A 160 -0.58 -2.88 -13.02
CA PHE A 160 -1.50 -2.01 -13.79
C PHE A 160 -2.77 -1.67 -13.01
N SER A 161 -3.45 -0.59 -13.40
CA SER A 161 -4.71 -0.18 -12.78
C SER A 161 -5.89 -1.03 -13.25
N HIS A 162 -6.51 -1.76 -12.33
CA HIS A 162 -7.77 -2.46 -12.55
C HIS A 162 -8.49 -2.67 -11.20
N PRO A 163 -9.80 -2.39 -11.09
CA PRO A 163 -10.50 -2.38 -9.79
C PRO A 163 -10.81 -3.78 -9.24
N LYS A 164 -10.70 -4.82 -10.07
CA LYS A 164 -11.00 -6.22 -9.73
C LYS A 164 -9.81 -7.12 -10.08
N LYS A 165 -9.82 -8.37 -9.59
CA LYS A 165 -8.87 -9.39 -10.06
C LYS A 165 -9.26 -9.84 -11.48
N LEU A 166 -8.26 -10.17 -12.29
CA LEU A 166 -8.51 -10.78 -13.60
C LEU A 166 -9.15 -12.16 -13.45
N SER A 167 -10.20 -12.41 -14.23
CA SER A 167 -10.75 -13.76 -14.40
C SER A 167 -9.78 -14.65 -15.17
N ASN A 168 -9.96 -15.97 -15.07
CA ASN A 168 -9.14 -16.91 -15.83
C ASN A 168 -9.32 -16.73 -17.34
N ASP A 169 -10.53 -16.38 -17.80
CA ASP A 169 -10.80 -16.09 -19.20
C ASP A 169 -10.12 -14.81 -19.69
N GLU A 170 -10.14 -13.75 -18.88
CA GLU A 170 -9.44 -12.49 -19.18
C GLU A 170 -7.93 -12.75 -19.31
N LYS A 171 -7.35 -13.53 -18.38
CA LYS A 171 -5.93 -13.93 -18.46
C LYS A 171 -5.62 -14.70 -19.74
N ARG A 172 -6.43 -15.71 -20.08
CA ARG A 172 -6.24 -16.53 -21.28
C ARG A 172 -6.33 -15.70 -22.57
N LYS A 173 -7.27 -14.76 -22.64
CA LYS A 173 -7.42 -13.85 -23.80
C LYS A 173 -6.19 -12.95 -23.96
N VAL A 174 -5.68 -12.40 -22.86
CA VAL A 174 -4.47 -11.57 -22.88
C VAL A 174 -3.26 -12.40 -23.34
N GLU A 175 -3.08 -13.61 -22.81
CA GLU A 175 -2.00 -14.52 -23.18
C GLU A 175 -2.02 -14.87 -24.68
N ILE A 176 -3.19 -15.24 -25.21
CA ILE A 176 -3.37 -15.54 -26.64
C ILE A 176 -2.97 -14.33 -27.49
N LEU A 177 -3.51 -13.15 -27.16
CA LEU A 177 -3.27 -11.95 -27.97
C LEU A 177 -1.79 -11.56 -27.97
N VAL A 178 -1.11 -11.64 -26.82
CA VAL A 178 0.33 -11.36 -26.74
C VAL A 178 1.12 -12.35 -27.59
N ASN A 179 0.84 -13.65 -27.48
CA ASN A 179 1.53 -14.69 -28.26
C ASN A 179 1.29 -14.53 -29.77
N GLU A 180 0.08 -14.17 -30.19
CA GLU A 180 -0.22 -13.86 -31.59
C GLU A 180 0.61 -12.69 -32.11
N GLN A 181 0.78 -11.61 -31.33
CA GLN A 181 1.61 -10.48 -31.75
C GLN A 181 3.10 -10.84 -31.80
N ILE A 182 3.58 -11.69 -30.88
CA ILE A 182 4.96 -12.20 -30.92
C ILE A 182 5.20 -12.99 -32.21
N GLN A 183 4.25 -13.85 -32.61
CA GLN A 183 4.35 -14.66 -33.82
C GLN A 183 4.41 -13.82 -35.10
N LYS A 184 3.74 -12.65 -35.12
CA LYS A 184 3.76 -11.74 -36.27
C LYS A 184 5.13 -11.10 -36.54
N LYS A 185 6.05 -11.11 -35.57
CA LYS A 185 7.42 -10.56 -35.70
C LYS A 185 7.44 -9.16 -36.31
N LEU A 186 6.53 -8.30 -35.84
CA LEU A 186 6.42 -6.93 -36.33
C LEU A 186 7.72 -6.16 -36.06
N PRO A 187 8.14 -5.26 -36.98
CA PRO A 187 9.30 -4.42 -36.76
C PRO A 187 9.03 -3.47 -35.58
N VAL A 188 9.98 -3.42 -34.63
CA VAL A 188 9.94 -2.47 -33.51
C VAL A 188 10.77 -1.25 -33.90
N THR A 189 10.11 -0.09 -33.91
CA THR A 189 10.73 1.21 -34.18
C THR A 189 10.58 2.10 -32.95
N TYR A 190 11.49 3.07 -32.81
CA TYR A 190 11.60 3.96 -31.64
C TYR A 190 11.02 5.34 -31.91
#